data_AF-A0A837ZX64-F1
#
_entry.id   AF-A0A837ZX64-F1
#
_cell.length_a   1.000
_cell.length_b   1.000
_cell.length_c   1.000
_cell.angle_alpha   90.00
_cell.angle_beta   90.00
_cell.angle_gamma   90.00
#
_symmetry.space_group_name_H-M   'P 1'
#
loop_
_entity.id
_entity.type
_entity.pdbx_description
1 polymer ?
#
loop_
_entity_poly.entity_id
_entity_poly.type
_entity_poly.pdbx_seq_one_letter_code
_entity_poly.pdbx_strand_id
1 'polypeptide(L)'
;MKGLRLSPVLLLIFVLAASCPKHPEIFEPNDVDAKRSAWLAADAWLAPAEVYRASYNGLNNISRAAVVRTMSSTTADPAELALRETRTSLENGWVLTYAHCGAVGRPMSSVNAPQTLPGIEVNLEKSPTDPEHAAVAQLTVYRADPDPGGQGIVKMEINAFARYHSDKGWPNLPSIPIDTTCLATTGALTVGRNATSAFPNGVVQGIAHGQPLNEKGEPDGSAR
;
A
#
# COMPACT_ATOMS: atom_id res chain seq x y z
N MET A 1 11.89 -37.78 49.93
CA MET A 1 11.87 -36.94 48.72
C MET A 1 11.19 -37.71 47.59
N LYS A 2 9.93 -37.41 47.28
CA LYS A 2 9.18 -38.05 46.18
C LYS A 2 9.29 -37.17 44.94
N GLY A 3 10.04 -37.62 43.94
CA GLY A 3 10.15 -36.94 42.65
C GLY A 3 8.83 -37.03 41.89
N LEU A 4 8.26 -35.87 41.52
CA LEU A 4 7.15 -35.81 40.59
C LEU A 4 7.61 -36.37 39.25
N ARG A 5 7.08 -37.54 38.86
CA ARG A 5 7.14 -38.04 37.49
C ARG A 5 6.20 -37.18 36.66
N LEU A 6 6.74 -36.18 35.97
CA LEU A 6 6.04 -35.44 34.93
C LEU A 6 5.66 -36.43 33.82
N SER A 7 4.36 -36.71 33.71
CA SER A 7 3.81 -37.61 32.69
C SER A 7 4.16 -37.13 31.28
N PRO A 8 4.68 -38.01 30.39
CA PRO A 8 5.00 -37.68 28.99
C PRO A 8 3.78 -37.26 28.16
N VAL A 9 2.57 -37.42 28.69
CA VAL A 9 1.29 -37.01 28.09
C VAL A 9 1.17 -35.49 27.98
N LEU A 10 1.73 -34.72 28.92
CA LEU A 10 1.69 -33.25 28.86
C LEU A 10 2.59 -32.68 27.75
N LEU A 11 3.68 -33.36 27.40
CA LEU A 11 4.60 -32.92 26.35
C LEU A 11 4.00 -33.13 24.94
N LEU A 12 3.16 -34.15 24.77
CA LEU A 12 2.48 -34.45 23.50
C LEU A 12 1.38 -33.44 23.15
N ILE A 13 0.70 -32.88 24.15
CA ILE A 13 -0.36 -31.88 23.94
C ILE A 13 0.24 -30.55 23.46
N PHE A 14 1.42 -30.15 23.96
CA PHE A 14 2.10 -28.93 23.52
C PHE A 14 2.63 -29.00 22.08
N VAL A 15 3.01 -30.18 21.59
CA VAL A 15 3.52 -30.34 20.21
C VAL A 15 2.38 -30.32 19.18
N LEU A 16 1.19 -30.79 19.55
CA LEU A 16 0.01 -30.81 18.67
C LEU A 16 -0.70 -29.43 18.59
N ALA A 17 -0.64 -28.60 19.64
CA ALA A 17 -1.20 -27.24 19.59
C ALA A 17 -0.34 -26.25 18.79
N ALA A 18 0.96 -26.54 18.60
CA ALA A 18 1.84 -25.75 17.75
C ALA A 18 1.77 -26.14 16.26
N SER A 19 1.06 -27.22 15.94
CA SER A 19 0.87 -27.73 14.58
C SER A 19 -0.59 -27.63 14.15
N CYS A 20 -1.18 -26.44 14.28
CA CYS A 20 -2.32 -26.08 13.45
C CYS A 20 -1.88 -26.27 11.98
N PRO A 21 -2.59 -27.10 11.19
CA PRO A 21 -2.23 -27.32 9.80
C PRO A 21 -2.28 -25.97 9.08
N LYS A 22 -1.13 -25.53 8.56
CA LYS A 22 -1.03 -24.36 7.71
C LYS A 22 -1.88 -24.64 6.47
N HIS A 23 -2.83 -23.77 6.18
CA HIS A 23 -3.57 -23.86 4.93
C HIS A 23 -2.57 -23.73 3.76
N PRO A 24 -2.55 -24.68 2.81
CA PRO A 24 -1.59 -24.68 1.71
C PRO A 24 -1.72 -23.46 0.77
N GLU A 25 -2.79 -22.69 0.93
CA GLU A 25 -3.16 -21.49 0.14
C GLU A 25 -2.76 -20.17 0.84
N ILE A 26 -2.07 -20.23 1.99
CA ILE A 26 -1.63 -19.04 2.73
C ILE A 26 -0.13 -18.86 2.60
N PHE A 27 0.27 -17.72 2.04
CA PHE A 27 1.66 -17.30 1.92
C PHE A 27 2.00 -16.37 3.09
N GLU A 28 2.59 -16.94 4.14
CA GLU A 28 2.93 -16.22 5.37
C GLU A 28 4.19 -15.34 5.21
N PRO A 29 4.24 -14.17 5.87
CA PRO A 29 5.42 -13.33 5.89
C PRO A 29 6.64 -14.10 6.40
N ASN A 30 7.78 -13.85 5.78
CA ASN A 30 9.07 -14.32 6.26
C ASN A 30 9.96 -13.15 6.69
N ASP A 31 11.18 -13.46 7.14
CA ASP A 31 12.14 -12.47 7.62
C ASP A 31 12.55 -11.46 6.53
N VAL A 32 12.48 -11.83 5.25
CA VAL A 32 12.75 -10.92 4.13
C VAL A 32 11.62 -9.91 4.00
N ASP A 33 10.35 -10.34 4.04
CA ASP A 33 9.21 -9.43 4.01
C ASP A 33 9.24 -8.46 5.18
N ALA A 34 9.51 -8.98 6.39
CA ALA A 34 9.61 -8.16 7.59
C ALA A 34 10.70 -7.08 7.49
N LYS A 35 11.88 -7.42 6.93
CA LYS A 35 12.96 -6.46 6.69
C LYS A 35 12.57 -5.39 5.67
N ARG A 36 11.95 -5.78 4.57
CA ARG A 36 11.50 -4.86 3.52
C ARG A 36 10.44 -3.89 4.05
N SER A 37 9.48 -4.39 4.82
CA SER A 37 8.47 -3.56 5.47
C SER A 37 9.06 -2.64 6.54
N ALA A 38 10.04 -3.11 7.32
CA ALA A 38 10.74 -2.26 8.29
C ALA A 38 11.57 -1.17 7.62
N TRP A 39 12.24 -1.47 6.50
CA TRP A 39 12.93 -0.48 5.68
C TRP A 39 11.94 0.57 5.15
N LEU A 40 10.81 0.13 4.60
CA LEU A 40 9.79 1.04 4.08
C LEU A 40 9.17 1.91 5.19
N ALA A 41 8.90 1.33 6.37
CA ALA A 41 8.40 2.08 7.52
C ALA A 41 9.42 3.10 8.07
N ALA A 42 10.70 2.90 7.82
CA ALA A 42 11.77 3.83 8.16
C ALA A 42 12.01 4.92 7.07
N ASP A 43 11.27 4.89 5.96
CA ASP A 43 11.34 5.92 4.94
C ASP A 43 10.93 7.29 5.51
N ALA A 44 11.81 8.29 5.36
CA ALA A 44 11.62 9.61 5.96
C ALA A 44 10.39 10.35 5.42
N TRP A 45 9.96 10.09 4.18
CA TRP A 45 8.73 10.68 3.65
C TRP A 45 7.48 10.00 4.21
N LEU A 46 7.55 8.69 4.51
CA LEU A 46 6.43 7.97 5.11
C LEU A 46 6.28 8.24 6.61
N ALA A 47 7.31 8.74 7.29
CA ALA A 47 7.24 9.04 8.71
C ALA A 47 6.33 10.25 9.04
N PRO A 48 5.52 10.19 10.13
CA PRO A 48 5.22 9.01 10.94
C PRO A 48 4.22 8.08 10.23
N ALA A 49 4.59 6.80 10.09
CA ALA A 49 3.71 5.77 9.53
C ALA A 49 3.32 4.74 10.58
N GLU A 50 2.13 4.19 10.42
CA GLU A 50 1.67 2.99 11.11
C GLU A 50 1.83 1.78 10.18
N VAL A 51 2.24 0.65 10.75
CA VAL A 51 2.40 -0.61 10.01
C VAL A 51 1.24 -1.53 10.38
N TYR A 52 0.41 -1.87 9.40
CA TYR A 52 -0.70 -2.80 9.58
C TYR A 52 -0.47 -4.08 8.82
N ARG A 53 -0.93 -5.21 9.36
CA ARG A 53 -1.06 -6.43 8.55
C ARG A 53 -2.33 -6.33 7.72
N ALA A 54 -2.15 -6.14 6.42
CA ALA A 54 -3.17 -6.28 5.41
C ALA A 54 -3.26 -7.75 4.99
N SER A 55 -4.20 -8.49 5.58
CA SER A 55 -4.63 -9.79 5.05
C SER A 55 -5.94 -9.56 4.29
N TYR A 56 -5.96 -9.81 2.99
CA TYR A 56 -7.18 -9.70 2.19
C TYR A 56 -7.70 -11.10 1.87
N ASN A 57 -8.98 -11.32 2.18
CA ASN A 57 -9.70 -12.58 2.01
C ASN A 57 -9.93 -12.89 0.51
N GLY A 58 -8.87 -13.25 -0.20
CA GLY A 58 -8.90 -13.87 -1.52
C GLY A 58 -8.75 -15.39 -1.44
N LEU A 59 -8.78 -16.07 -2.59
CA LEU A 59 -8.50 -17.52 -2.70
C LEU A 59 -7.05 -17.89 -2.33
N ASN A 60 -6.16 -16.90 -2.20
CA ASN A 60 -4.85 -17.04 -1.58
C ASN A 60 -4.66 -15.87 -0.62
N ASN A 61 -4.32 -16.19 0.61
CA ASN A 61 -4.10 -15.16 1.61
C ASN A 61 -2.59 -14.91 1.71
N ILE A 62 -2.08 -13.87 1.05
CA ILE A 62 -0.86 -13.25 1.55
C ILE A 62 -1.25 -12.29 2.67
N SER A 63 -0.60 -12.40 3.82
CA SER A 63 -0.60 -11.32 4.81
C SER A 63 0.53 -10.35 4.44
N ARG A 64 0.22 -9.17 3.87
CA ARG A 64 1.23 -8.15 3.54
C ARG A 64 1.25 -7.09 4.64
N ALA A 65 2.40 -6.49 4.92
CA ALA A 65 2.42 -5.29 5.74
C ALA A 65 2.18 -4.04 4.87
N ALA A 66 1.19 -3.26 5.24
CA ALA A 66 0.92 -1.94 4.70
C ALA A 66 1.56 -0.88 5.60
N VAL A 67 2.33 0.03 5.02
CA VAL A 67 2.89 1.20 5.70
C VAL A 67 1.99 2.38 5.36
N VAL A 68 1.29 2.91 6.36
CA VAL A 68 0.23 3.88 6.16
C VAL A 68 0.52 5.15 6.95
N ARG A 69 0.44 6.29 6.27
CA ARG A 69 0.51 7.61 6.91
C ARG A 69 -0.77 8.37 6.62
N THR A 70 -1.41 8.87 7.66
CA THR A 70 -2.62 9.68 7.54
C THR A 70 -2.41 11.08 8.12
N MET A 71 -3.12 12.05 7.56
CA MET A 71 -3.17 13.41 8.08
C MET A 71 -4.58 13.97 7.87
N SER A 72 -5.00 14.84 8.78
CA SER A 72 -6.23 15.63 8.63
C SER A 72 -5.94 17.10 8.92
N SER A 73 -6.55 17.98 8.14
CA SER A 73 -6.40 19.43 8.32
C SER A 73 -7.71 20.14 7.95
N THR A 74 -8.09 21.14 8.73
CA THR A 74 -9.22 22.03 8.46
C THR A 74 -8.84 23.24 7.61
N THR A 75 -7.55 23.49 7.40
CA THR A 75 -7.03 24.71 6.76
C THR A 75 -6.21 24.44 5.51
N ALA A 76 -5.90 23.17 5.23
CA ALA A 76 -5.11 22.81 4.05
C ALA A 76 -5.92 22.99 2.76
N ASP A 77 -5.25 23.45 1.71
CA ASP A 77 -5.71 23.26 0.34
C ASP A 77 -5.29 21.85 -0.15
N PRO A 78 -6.20 21.04 -0.72
CA PRO A 78 -5.88 19.70 -1.21
C PRO A 78 -4.78 19.68 -2.28
N ALA A 79 -4.78 20.64 -3.21
CA ALA A 79 -3.82 20.69 -4.31
C ALA A 79 -2.43 21.08 -3.81
N GLU A 80 -2.34 22.09 -2.96
CA GLU A 80 -1.07 22.48 -2.33
C GLU A 80 -0.50 21.35 -1.45
N LEU A 81 -1.36 20.66 -0.68
CA LEU A 81 -0.95 19.53 0.14
C LEU A 81 -0.43 18.37 -0.73
N ALA A 82 -1.15 17.98 -1.78
CA ALA A 82 -0.75 16.91 -2.68
C ALA A 82 0.56 17.26 -3.43
N LEU A 83 0.69 18.50 -3.91
CA LEU A 83 1.90 18.98 -4.58
C LEU A 83 3.10 18.94 -3.62
N ARG A 84 2.93 19.43 -2.39
CA ARG A 84 4.01 19.43 -1.39
C ARG A 84 4.45 18.01 -1.05
N GLU A 85 3.52 17.13 -0.72
CA GLU A 85 3.86 15.75 -0.34
C GLU A 85 4.46 14.97 -1.51
N THR A 86 4.01 15.22 -2.74
CA THR A 86 4.63 14.64 -3.93
C THR A 86 6.05 15.16 -4.13
N ARG A 87 6.31 16.47 -3.95
CA ARG A 87 7.70 16.99 -4.03
C ARG A 87 8.59 16.39 -2.96
N THR A 88 8.12 16.30 -1.72
CA THR A 88 8.84 15.67 -0.63
C THR A 88 9.16 14.21 -0.94
N SER A 89 8.23 13.46 -1.54
CA SER A 89 8.49 12.06 -1.91
C SER A 89 9.58 11.95 -2.98
N LEU A 90 9.54 12.81 -4.01
CA LEU A 90 10.56 12.86 -5.06
C LEU A 90 11.95 13.19 -4.49
N GLU A 91 12.03 14.13 -3.55
CA GLU A 91 13.28 14.45 -2.83
C GLU A 91 13.81 13.26 -2.00
N ASN A 92 12.92 12.35 -1.58
CA ASN A 92 13.25 11.11 -0.88
C ASN A 92 13.46 9.91 -1.82
N GLY A 93 13.67 10.16 -3.12
CA GLY A 93 14.03 9.13 -4.10
C GLY A 93 12.86 8.28 -4.60
N TRP A 94 11.63 8.74 -4.38
CA TRP A 94 10.46 8.18 -5.07
C TRP A 94 10.37 8.75 -6.49
N VAL A 95 9.67 8.04 -7.37
CA VAL A 95 9.35 8.49 -8.72
C VAL A 95 7.85 8.53 -8.91
N LEU A 96 7.35 9.60 -9.50
CA LEU A 96 5.94 9.78 -9.83
C LEU A 96 5.59 8.95 -11.06
N THR A 97 4.53 8.14 -10.98
CA THR A 97 4.11 7.24 -12.08
C THR A 97 2.66 7.44 -12.50
N TYR A 98 1.87 8.14 -11.69
CA TYR A 98 0.50 8.52 -11.97
C TYR A 98 0.10 9.77 -11.19
N ALA A 99 -0.70 10.64 -11.80
CA ALA A 99 -1.35 11.75 -11.13
C ALA A 99 -2.74 12.00 -11.74
N HIS A 100 -3.74 12.14 -10.87
CA HIS A 100 -5.12 12.46 -11.19
C HIS A 100 -5.68 13.49 -10.20
N CYS A 101 -6.41 14.47 -10.72
CA CYS A 101 -7.14 15.45 -9.93
C CYS A 101 -8.59 15.43 -10.41
N GLY A 102 -9.54 15.22 -9.50
CA GLY A 102 -10.94 15.04 -9.84
C GLY A 102 -11.63 14.07 -8.90
N ALA A 103 -12.41 13.15 -9.48
CA ALA A 103 -13.10 12.12 -8.70
C ALA A 103 -12.15 10.95 -8.44
N VAL A 104 -11.64 10.85 -7.22
CA VAL A 104 -10.75 9.78 -6.77
C VAL A 104 -11.53 8.67 -6.09
N GLY A 105 -11.00 7.45 -6.16
CA GLY A 105 -11.51 6.33 -5.39
C GLY A 105 -11.31 6.57 -3.89
N ARG A 106 -12.19 5.97 -3.09
CA ARG A 106 -12.04 5.95 -1.65
C ARG A 106 -10.70 5.32 -1.24
N PRO A 107 -9.89 5.98 -0.39
CA PRO A 107 -8.67 5.38 0.13
C PRO A 107 -8.95 4.08 0.90
N MET A 108 -7.99 3.17 0.87
CA MET A 108 -8.14 1.81 1.41
C MET A 108 -8.37 1.78 2.91
N SER A 109 -7.79 2.71 3.68
CA SER A 109 -7.95 2.76 5.13
C SER A 109 -9.28 3.41 5.57
N SER A 110 -9.98 4.10 4.66
CA SER A 110 -11.16 4.91 4.98
C SER A 110 -12.48 4.19 4.68
N VAL A 111 -12.80 3.14 5.44
CA VAL A 111 -14.00 2.28 5.24
C VAL A 111 -15.36 3.01 5.26
N ASN A 112 -15.44 4.18 5.90
CA ASN A 112 -16.69 4.94 6.10
C ASN A 112 -16.90 6.10 5.12
N ALA A 113 -15.96 6.37 4.20
CA ALA A 113 -16.12 7.45 3.24
C ALA A 113 -16.98 7.02 2.02
N PRO A 114 -17.57 7.98 1.28
CA PRO A 114 -18.14 7.72 -0.06
C PRO A 114 -17.16 6.99 -0.98
N GLN A 115 -17.69 6.17 -1.90
CA GLN A 115 -16.89 5.38 -2.85
C GLN A 115 -16.04 6.25 -3.79
N THR A 116 -16.52 7.44 -4.10
CA THR A 116 -15.81 8.44 -4.90
C THR A 116 -15.85 9.79 -4.19
N LEU A 117 -14.73 10.51 -4.23
CA LEU A 117 -14.55 11.77 -3.52
C LEU A 117 -13.86 12.78 -4.44
N PRO A 118 -14.18 14.08 -4.33
CA PRO A 118 -13.36 15.10 -4.96
C PRO A 118 -11.99 15.15 -4.28
N GLY A 119 -10.94 14.94 -5.05
CA GLY A 119 -9.59 14.82 -4.52
C GLY A 119 -8.53 14.66 -5.60
N ILE A 120 -7.38 14.22 -5.13
CA ILE A 120 -6.15 14.05 -5.90
C ILE A 120 -5.57 12.70 -5.54
N GLU A 121 -5.21 11.93 -6.55
CA GLU A 121 -4.57 10.62 -6.42
C GLU A 121 -3.23 10.66 -7.15
N VAL A 122 -2.20 10.16 -6.46
CA VAL A 122 -0.84 10.10 -6.95
C VAL A 122 -0.28 8.71 -6.66
N ASN A 123 0.28 8.04 -7.66
CA ASN A 123 1.05 6.81 -7.45
C ASN A 123 2.53 7.06 -7.64
N LEU A 124 3.30 6.43 -6.77
CA LEU A 124 4.74 6.57 -6.66
C LEU A 124 5.39 5.18 -6.60
N GLU A 125 6.58 5.06 -7.17
CA GLU A 125 7.43 3.88 -7.02
C GLU A 125 8.78 4.27 -6.40
N LYS A 126 9.39 3.32 -5.69
CA LYS A 126 10.75 3.46 -5.18
C LYS A 126 11.54 2.21 -5.50
N SER A 127 12.73 2.40 -6.07
CA SER A 127 13.68 1.35 -6.44
C SER A 127 13.02 0.12 -7.10
N PRO A 128 12.19 0.25 -8.15
CA PRO A 128 11.36 -0.86 -8.67
C PRO A 128 12.18 -2.06 -9.19
N THR A 129 13.46 -1.84 -9.49
CA THR A 129 14.40 -2.87 -9.97
C THR A 129 15.26 -3.49 -8.87
N ASP A 130 15.21 -3.00 -7.63
CA ASP A 130 15.92 -3.54 -6.48
C ASP A 130 14.95 -4.37 -5.62
N PRO A 131 15.01 -5.72 -5.66
CA PRO A 131 14.08 -6.56 -4.92
C PRO A 131 14.02 -6.28 -3.42
N GLU A 132 15.10 -5.79 -2.81
CA GLU A 132 15.17 -5.55 -1.37
C GLU A 132 14.60 -4.19 -0.94
N HIS A 133 14.45 -3.26 -1.88
CA HIS A 133 13.99 -1.90 -1.62
C HIS A 133 12.85 -1.46 -2.56
N ALA A 134 12.31 -2.39 -3.35
CA ALA A 134 11.19 -2.12 -4.23
C ALA A 134 9.93 -1.84 -3.43
N ALA A 135 9.31 -0.68 -3.69
CA ALA A 135 8.06 -0.28 -3.08
C ALA A 135 7.17 0.51 -4.04
N VAL A 136 5.87 0.48 -3.76
CA VAL A 136 4.86 1.34 -4.38
C VAL A 136 4.11 2.10 -3.28
N ALA A 137 3.62 3.29 -3.60
CA ALA A 137 2.75 4.05 -2.73
C ALA A 137 1.62 4.72 -3.52
N GLN A 138 0.45 4.81 -2.90
CA GLN A 138 -0.66 5.65 -3.34
C GLN A 138 -0.85 6.76 -2.31
N LEU A 139 -0.71 8.01 -2.74
CA LEU A 139 -1.07 9.21 -2.01
C LEU A 139 -2.44 9.69 -2.49
N THR A 140 -3.40 9.79 -1.57
CA THR A 140 -4.73 10.32 -1.85
C THR A 140 -5.00 11.50 -0.93
N VAL A 141 -5.34 12.66 -1.52
CA VAL A 141 -5.73 13.87 -0.81
C VAL A 141 -7.14 14.26 -1.21
N TYR A 142 -8.05 14.37 -0.24
CA TYR A 142 -9.48 14.54 -0.53
C TYR A 142 -10.19 15.33 0.56
N ARG A 143 -11.37 15.86 0.25
CA ARG A 143 -12.23 16.49 1.25
C ARG A 143 -13.28 15.49 1.71
N ALA A 144 -13.33 15.21 3.02
CA ALA A 144 -14.23 14.20 3.58
C ALA A 144 -15.70 14.66 3.61
N ASP A 145 -15.92 15.96 3.80
CA ASP A 145 -17.25 16.57 3.87
C ASP A 145 -17.46 17.54 2.70
N PRO A 146 -18.50 17.35 1.87
CA PRO A 146 -18.91 18.32 0.88
C PRO A 146 -19.71 19.44 1.56
N ASP A 147 -19.08 20.22 2.41
CA ASP A 147 -19.73 21.40 2.98
C ASP A 147 -19.90 22.44 1.85
N PRO A 148 -21.08 23.06 1.64
CA PRO A 148 -21.36 23.89 0.46
C PRO A 148 -20.45 25.11 0.30
N GLY A 149 -19.67 25.46 1.32
CA GLY A 149 -18.69 26.54 1.32
C GLY A 149 -17.22 26.13 1.12
N GLY A 150 -16.92 24.85 0.88
CA GLY A 150 -15.55 24.39 0.62
C GLY A 150 -14.61 24.39 1.83
N GLN A 151 -15.14 24.44 3.07
CA GLN A 151 -14.36 24.47 4.32
C GLN A 151 -14.29 23.12 5.06
N GLY A 152 -14.69 22.01 4.43
CA GLY A 152 -14.66 20.67 5.04
C GLY A 152 -13.25 20.17 5.38
N ILE A 153 -13.13 19.11 6.17
CA ILE A 153 -11.82 18.55 6.56
C ILE A 153 -11.13 17.96 5.32
N VAL A 154 -9.89 18.41 5.06
CA VAL A 154 -8.99 17.78 4.10
C VAL A 154 -8.28 16.64 4.79
N LYS A 155 -8.35 15.46 4.15
CA LYS A 155 -7.66 14.26 4.58
C LYS A 155 -6.61 13.89 3.55
N MET A 156 -5.50 13.38 4.04
CA MET A 156 -4.45 12.77 3.25
C MET A 156 -4.22 11.36 3.78
N GLU A 157 -4.09 10.42 2.86
CA GLU A 157 -3.73 9.05 3.15
C GLU A 157 -2.64 8.60 2.18
N ILE A 158 -1.58 8.03 2.71
CA ILE A 158 -0.54 7.36 1.95
C ILE A 158 -0.61 5.89 2.32
N ASN A 159 -0.80 5.01 1.33
CA ASN A 159 -0.69 3.57 1.49
C ASN A 159 0.52 3.07 0.70
N ALA A 160 1.52 2.54 1.39
CA ALA A 160 2.73 2.03 0.78
C ALA A 160 2.92 0.53 1.05
N PHE A 161 3.44 -0.18 0.05
CA PHE A 161 3.70 -1.61 0.09
C PHE A 161 5.09 -1.90 -0.44
N ALA A 162 5.83 -2.72 0.29
CA ALA A 162 7.09 -3.28 -0.18
C ALA A 162 6.83 -4.57 -0.98
N ARG A 163 7.81 -4.94 -1.81
CA ARG A 163 7.77 -6.21 -2.54
C ARG A 163 7.72 -7.41 -1.59
N TYR A 164 6.80 -8.32 -1.85
CA TYR A 164 6.67 -9.56 -1.10
C TYR A 164 7.54 -10.67 -1.70
N HIS A 165 8.01 -11.62 -0.90
CA HIS A 165 8.94 -12.66 -1.34
C HIS A 165 8.39 -13.55 -2.46
N SER A 166 7.07 -13.75 -2.51
CA SER A 166 6.41 -14.54 -3.56
C SER A 166 6.21 -13.75 -4.87
N ASP A 167 6.47 -12.44 -4.88
CA ASP A 167 6.34 -11.62 -6.08
C ASP A 167 7.55 -11.87 -6.98
N LYS A 168 7.34 -12.54 -8.11
CA LYS A 168 8.37 -12.82 -9.11
C LYS A 168 8.71 -11.59 -9.96
N GLY A 169 7.71 -10.74 -10.22
CA GLY A 169 7.86 -9.45 -10.88
C GLY A 169 7.27 -8.33 -10.03
N TRP A 170 7.95 -7.19 -10.00
CA TRP A 170 7.43 -5.96 -9.40
C TRP A 170 7.13 -4.96 -10.51
N PRO A 171 6.07 -4.14 -10.40
CA PRO A 171 5.82 -3.07 -11.36
C PRO A 171 7.04 -2.16 -11.49
N ASN A 172 7.30 -1.73 -12.73
CA ASN A 172 8.31 -0.75 -13.07
C ASN A 172 7.67 0.20 -14.08
N LEU A 173 6.88 1.13 -13.55
CA LEU A 173 6.07 2.03 -14.37
C LEU A 173 6.90 3.21 -14.88
N PRO A 174 6.61 3.76 -16.07
CA PRO A 174 7.30 4.93 -16.56
C PRO A 174 7.14 6.13 -15.62
N SER A 175 8.25 6.80 -15.30
CA SER A 175 8.23 8.04 -14.53
C SER A 175 7.56 9.16 -15.32
N ILE A 176 6.77 9.99 -14.65
CA ILE A 176 6.13 11.18 -15.23
C ILE A 176 6.70 12.45 -14.57
N PRO A 177 7.06 13.49 -15.34
CA PRO A 177 7.51 14.76 -14.79
C PRO A 177 6.36 15.50 -14.08
N ILE A 178 6.60 16.00 -12.86
CA ILE A 178 5.56 16.63 -12.03
C ILE A 178 4.92 17.87 -12.68
N ASP A 179 5.69 18.62 -13.48
CA ASP A 179 5.29 19.80 -14.23
C ASP A 179 4.27 19.50 -15.34
N THR A 180 4.21 18.24 -15.81
CA THR A 180 3.22 17.79 -16.79
C THR A 180 1.88 17.41 -16.18
N THR A 181 1.75 17.44 -14.85
CA THR A 181 0.58 16.91 -14.13
C THR A 181 -0.37 18.00 -13.63
N CYS A 182 -1.56 17.56 -13.21
CA CYS A 182 -2.55 18.42 -12.57
C CYS A 182 -2.11 18.99 -11.22
N LEU A 183 -1.01 18.49 -10.63
CA LEU A 183 -0.42 19.04 -9.41
C LEU A 183 0.27 20.39 -9.65
N ALA A 184 0.85 20.58 -10.84
CA ALA A 184 1.56 21.80 -11.22
C ALA A 184 0.72 22.73 -12.11
N THR A 185 -0.18 22.16 -12.92
CA THR A 185 -1.02 22.90 -13.86
C THR A 185 -2.49 22.58 -13.60
N THR A 186 -3.23 23.54 -13.05
CA THR A 186 -4.67 23.40 -12.79
C THR A 186 -5.42 23.03 -14.07
N GLY A 187 -6.23 21.97 -14.00
CA GLY A 187 -7.04 21.49 -15.12
C GLY A 187 -6.28 20.63 -16.15
N ALA A 188 -5.00 20.31 -15.91
CA ALA A 188 -4.30 19.33 -16.74
C ALA A 188 -4.98 17.96 -16.66
N LEU A 189 -4.87 17.20 -17.75
CA LEU A 189 -5.41 15.85 -17.83
C LEU A 189 -4.68 14.90 -16.88
N THR A 190 -5.30 13.74 -16.66
CA THR A 190 -4.65 12.62 -15.95
C THR A 190 -3.44 12.15 -16.74
N VAL A 191 -2.33 11.90 -16.05
CA VAL A 191 -1.07 11.46 -16.67
C VAL A 191 -0.55 10.20 -15.96
N GLY A 192 0.09 9.32 -16.72
CA GLY A 192 0.70 8.10 -16.21
C GLY A 192 -0.26 6.91 -16.20
N ARG A 193 0.05 5.89 -15.38
CA ARG A 193 -0.74 4.66 -15.29
C ARG A 193 -1.11 4.35 -13.84
N ASN A 194 -2.39 4.38 -13.51
CA ASN A 194 -2.88 3.86 -12.23
C ASN A 194 -3.19 2.37 -12.30
N ALA A 195 -3.48 1.83 -13.49
CA ALA A 195 -3.95 0.48 -13.72
C ALA A 195 -3.15 -0.21 -14.83
N THR A 196 -3.18 -1.55 -14.80
CA THR A 196 -2.73 -2.42 -15.89
C THR A 196 -3.89 -3.30 -16.33
N SER A 197 -3.75 -4.01 -17.44
CA SER A 197 -4.74 -5.03 -17.87
C SER A 197 -5.05 -6.04 -16.78
N ALA A 198 -4.07 -6.34 -15.92
CA ALA A 198 -4.19 -7.32 -14.86
C ALA A 198 -4.69 -6.71 -13.53
N PHE A 199 -4.58 -5.39 -13.39
CA PHE A 199 -5.11 -4.61 -12.25
C PHE A 199 -5.99 -3.46 -12.76
N PRO A 200 -7.19 -3.75 -13.30
CA PRO A 200 -8.03 -2.74 -13.94
C PRO A 200 -8.52 -1.67 -12.96
N ASN A 201 -8.58 -2.00 -11.67
CA ASN A 201 -9.04 -1.08 -10.62
C ASN A 201 -7.89 -0.29 -9.95
N GLY A 202 -6.64 -0.61 -10.28
CA GLY A 202 -5.46 0.08 -9.75
C GLY A 202 -4.35 -0.86 -9.30
N VAL A 203 -3.09 -0.52 -9.59
CA VAL A 203 -1.90 -1.33 -9.25
C VAL A 203 -1.75 -1.48 -7.73
N VAL A 204 -1.84 -0.37 -6.98
CA VAL A 204 -1.71 -0.40 -5.51
C VAL A 204 -2.87 -1.18 -4.88
N GLN A 205 -4.11 -0.98 -5.36
CA GLN A 205 -5.26 -1.77 -4.92
C GLN A 205 -5.08 -3.27 -5.23
N GLY A 206 -4.55 -3.58 -6.40
CA GLY A 206 -4.22 -4.93 -6.82
C GLY A 206 -3.20 -5.62 -5.92
N ILE A 207 -2.13 -4.90 -5.57
CA ILE A 207 -1.09 -5.37 -4.63
C ILE A 207 -1.67 -5.55 -3.22
N ALA A 208 -2.53 -4.63 -2.78
CA ALA A 208 -3.17 -4.70 -1.47
C ALA A 208 -4.00 -5.97 -1.33
N HIS A 209 -4.68 -6.45 -2.38
CA HIS A 209 -5.47 -7.68 -2.34
C HIS A 209 -4.67 -8.97 -2.11
N GLY A 210 -3.34 -8.89 -1.93
CA GLY A 210 -2.60 -9.97 -1.30
C GLY A 210 -2.45 -11.22 -2.18
N GLN A 211 -2.40 -11.07 -3.50
CA GLN A 211 -2.04 -12.17 -4.41
C GLN A 211 -0.59 -12.02 -4.90
N PRO A 212 0.17 -13.12 -5.11
CA PRO A 212 1.54 -13.05 -5.63
C PRO A 212 1.58 -12.42 -7.02
N LEU A 213 2.69 -11.77 -7.37
CA LEU A 213 2.91 -11.25 -8.72
C LEU A 213 3.75 -12.20 -9.59
N ASN A 214 3.38 -12.37 -10.86
CA ASN A 214 4.16 -13.08 -11.87
C ASN A 214 5.33 -12.22 -12.41
N GLU A 215 6.13 -12.74 -13.34
CA GLU A 215 7.31 -12.07 -13.90
C GLU A 215 6.98 -10.74 -14.62
N LYS A 216 5.72 -10.51 -14.97
CA LYS A 216 5.23 -9.28 -15.61
C LYS A 216 4.71 -8.24 -14.61
N GLY A 217 4.73 -8.55 -13.30
CA GLY A 217 4.15 -7.68 -12.26
C GLY A 217 2.63 -7.74 -12.21
N GLU A 218 2.04 -8.82 -12.73
CA GLU A 218 0.59 -9.07 -12.76
C GLU A 218 0.21 -10.14 -11.73
N PRO A 219 -1.06 -10.26 -11.32
CA PRO A 219 -1.56 -11.43 -10.60
C PRO A 219 -0.99 -12.77 -11.10
N ASP A 220 -0.30 -13.50 -10.22
CA ASP A 220 0.06 -14.90 -10.47
C ASP A 220 -1.19 -15.76 -10.26
N GLY A 221 -1.90 -16.01 -11.36
CA GLY A 221 -3.12 -16.80 -11.39
C GLY A 221 -2.91 -18.27 -11.03
N SER A 222 -1.67 -18.75 -10.88
CA SER A 222 -1.36 -20.12 -10.45
C SER A 222 -1.76 -20.42 -9.01
N ALA A 223 -2.01 -19.36 -8.23
CA ALA A 223 -2.43 -19.50 -6.86
C ALA A 223 -3.96 -19.74 -6.78
N ARG A 224 -4.75 -19.43 -7.81
CA ARG A 224 -6.24 -19.46 -7.78
C ARG A 224 -6.86 -20.83 -7.59
#